data_AF-A0A2U2ZHA3-F1
#
_entry.id   AF-A0A2U2ZHA3-F1
#
_cell.length_a   1.000
_cell.length_b   1.000
_cell.length_c   1.000
_cell.angle_alpha   90.00
_cell.angle_beta   90.00
_cell.angle_gamma   90.00
#
_symmetry.space_group_name_H-M   'P 1'
#
loop_
_entity.id
_entity.type
_entity.pdbx_description
1 polymer ?
#
loop_
_entity_poly.entity_id
_entity_poly.type
_entity_poly.pdbx_seq_one_letter_code
_entity_poly.pdbx_strand_id
1 'polypeptide(L)' 'MVRNKFVPDVATGQFRPGLRIKPVQGVRLPDGERPVMEMTWAPDGRATWQYGDELREGEPHVIWRRVGGHEIFDPGPA' A
#
# COMPACT_ATOMS: atom_id res chain seq x y z
N MET A 1 1.90 11.61 -13.16
CA MET A 1 0.87 11.19 -12.18
C MET A 1 1.08 9.72 -11.80
N VAL A 2 0.97 9.36 -10.52
CA VAL A 2 1.34 8.00 -10.02
C VAL A 2 0.31 6.90 -10.29
N ARG A 3 -0.90 7.22 -10.75
CA ARG A 3 -1.82 6.19 -11.28
C ARG A 3 -1.16 5.29 -12.35
N ASN A 4 -0.29 5.86 -13.19
CA ASN A 4 0.43 5.11 -14.23
C ASN A 4 1.69 4.38 -13.70
N LYS A 5 1.99 4.50 -12.40
CA LYS A 5 3.20 3.95 -11.81
C LYS A 5 2.93 2.76 -10.89
N PHE A 6 1.90 2.83 -10.06
CA PHE A 6 1.65 1.79 -9.08
C PHE A 6 1.10 0.50 -9.70
N VAL A 7 0.08 0.60 -10.57
CA VAL A 7 -0.58 -0.58 -11.15
C VAL A 7 0.38 -1.51 -11.92
N PRO A 8 1.27 -1.01 -12.80
CA PRO A 8 2.24 -1.87 -13.47
C PRO A 8 3.22 -2.55 -12.50
N ASP A 9 3.65 -1.83 -11.47
CA ASP A 9 4.60 -2.34 -10.48
C ASP A 9 3.95 -3.41 -9.57
N VAL A 10 2.64 -3.28 -9.28
CA VAL A 10 1.85 -4.32 -8.58
C VAL A 10 1.71 -5.57 -9.43
N ALA A 11 1.39 -5.43 -10.72
CA ALA A 11 1.20 -6.56 -11.62
C ALA A 11 2.45 -7.44 -11.74
N THR A 12 3.64 -6.85 -11.60
CA THR A 12 4.92 -7.57 -11.64
C THR A 12 5.46 -7.93 -10.25
N GLY A 13 4.90 -7.36 -9.18
CA GLY A 13 5.47 -7.41 -7.83
C GLY A 13 6.80 -6.65 -7.68
N GLN A 14 7.25 -5.92 -8.70
CA GLN A 14 8.51 -5.21 -8.73
C GLN A 14 8.27 -3.70 -8.63
N PHE A 15 8.50 -3.16 -7.44
CA PHE A 15 8.29 -1.75 -7.17
C PHE A 15 9.53 -0.92 -7.44
N ARG A 16 9.35 0.18 -8.17
CA ARG A 16 10.44 1.15 -8.34
C ARG A 16 10.76 1.85 -7.02
N PRO A 17 12.04 2.18 -6.74
CA PRO A 17 12.45 2.81 -5.49
C PRO A 17 11.73 4.12 -5.17
N GLY A 18 11.30 4.87 -6.19
CA GLY A 18 10.59 6.14 -6.01
C GLY A 18 9.23 6.01 -5.31
N LEU A 19 8.63 4.83 -5.29
CA LEU A 19 7.39 4.58 -4.53
C LEU A 19 7.64 4.29 -3.05
N ARG A 20 8.91 4.04 -2.66
CA ARG A 20 9.32 3.83 -1.26
C ARG A 20 8.44 2.81 -0.52
N ILE A 21 8.09 1.72 -1.19
CA ILE A 21 7.19 0.71 -0.64
C ILE A 21 7.89 -0.05 0.49
N LYS A 22 7.24 -0.12 1.65
CA LYS A 22 7.70 -0.89 2.82
C LYS A 22 6.53 -1.21 3.75
N PRO A 23 6.63 -2.20 4.65
CA PRO A 23 5.60 -2.45 5.66
C PRO A 23 5.49 -1.29 6.64
N VAL A 24 4.25 -0.93 6.99
CA VAL A 24 3.96 -0.04 8.12
C VAL A 24 4.38 -0.75 9.40
N GLN A 25 5.16 -0.06 10.23
CA GLN A 25 5.67 -0.62 11.49
C GLN A 25 4.60 -0.55 12.59
N GLY A 26 4.65 -1.51 13.53
CA GLY A 26 3.79 -1.51 14.72
C GLY A 26 2.33 -1.94 14.50
N VAL A 27 1.95 -2.31 13.28
CA VAL A 27 0.61 -2.85 12.98
C VAL A 27 0.57 -4.32 13.40
N ARG A 28 -0.28 -4.66 14.37
CA ARG A 28 -0.63 -6.05 14.67
C ARG A 28 -1.76 -6.49 13.75
N LEU A 29 -1.54 -7.58 13.03
CA LEU A 29 -2.54 -8.20 12.17
C LEU A 29 -2.88 -9.59 12.69
N PRO A 30 -4.10 -10.09 12.45
CA PRO A 30 -4.44 -11.48 12.68
C PRO A 30 -3.54 -12.44 11.90
N ASP A 31 -3.42 -13.68 12.38
CA ASP A 31 -2.67 -14.71 11.68
C ASP A 31 -3.24 -14.96 10.28
N GLY A 32 -2.36 -15.08 9.29
CA GLY A 32 -2.73 -15.26 7.88
C GLY A 32 -3.03 -13.98 7.12
N GLU A 33 -3.13 -12.82 7.78
CA GLU A 33 -3.24 -11.54 7.08
C GLU A 33 -1.90 -11.04 6.55
N ARG A 34 -1.95 -10.39 5.38
CA ARG A 34 -0.78 -9.81 4.72
C ARG A 34 -0.46 -8.43 5.32
N PRO A 35 0.83 -8.07 5.44
CA PRO A 35 1.25 -6.80 6.03
C PRO A 35 0.63 -5.59 5.32
N VAL A 36 0.26 -4.59 6.12
CA VAL A 36 -0.09 -3.26 5.59
C VAL A 36 1.20 -2.61 5.11
N MET A 37 1.22 -2.24 3.84
CA MET A 37 2.31 -1.55 3.17
C MET A 37 2.02 -0.06 3.11
N GLU A 38 3.05 0.77 3.21
CA GLU A 38 3.01 2.19 2.88
C GLU A 38 3.71 2.46 1.54
N MET A 39 3.36 3.59 0.91
CA MET A 39 4.05 4.10 -0.29
C MET A 39 4.04 5.63 -0.33
N THR A 40 4.95 6.20 -1.13
CA THR A 40 4.98 7.60 -1.56
C THR A 40 4.55 7.71 -3.02
N TRP A 41 3.45 8.41 -3.31
CA TRP A 41 2.90 8.57 -4.67
C TRP A 41 2.98 9.99 -5.24
N ALA A 42 3.33 10.96 -4.41
CA ALA A 42 3.65 12.33 -4.81
C ALA A 42 4.66 12.89 -3.79
N PRO A 43 5.23 14.09 -3.97
CA PRO A 43 6.16 14.67 -2.98
C PRO A 43 5.62 14.56 -1.54
N ASP A 44 4.35 14.91 -1.35
CA ASP A 44 3.65 14.78 -0.06
C ASP A 44 2.61 13.64 -0.03
N GLY A 45 2.33 13.02 -1.18
CA GLY A 45 1.33 11.96 -1.28
C GLY A 45 1.79 10.66 -0.63
N ARG A 46 0.97 10.13 0.29
CA ARG A 46 1.11 8.84 0.95
C ARG A 46 -0.11 7.97 0.72
N ALA A 47 0.11 6.67 0.76
CA ALA A 47 -0.99 5.71 0.82
C ALA A 47 -0.58 4.48 1.61
N THR A 48 -1.54 3.89 2.33
CA THR A 48 -1.42 2.57 2.93
C THR A 48 -2.37 1.59 2.24
N TRP A 49 -1.90 0.36 2.03
CA TRP A 49 -2.59 -0.68 1.27
C TRP A 49 -2.11 -2.06 1.69
N GLN A 50 -2.83 -3.12 1.37
CA GLN A 50 -2.39 -4.49 1.55
C GLN A 50 -2.76 -5.34 0.35
N TYR A 51 -2.04 -6.43 0.14
CA TYR A 51 -2.52 -7.49 -0.74
C TYR A 51 -3.71 -8.18 -0.07
N GLY A 52 -4.78 -8.40 -0.83
CA GLY A 52 -5.87 -9.30 -0.46
C GLY A 52 -5.69 -10.67 -1.08
N ASP A 53 -6.63 -11.56 -0.79
CA ASP A 53 -6.79 -12.78 -1.56
C ASP A 53 -7.21 -12.44 -2.99
N GLU A 54 -6.76 -13.27 -3.92
CA GLU A 54 -7.04 -13.14 -5.32
C GLU A 54 -8.55 -13.21 -5.60
N LEU A 55 -9.09 -12.23 -6.32
CA LEU A 55 -10.49 -12.23 -6.75
C LEU A 55 -10.67 -12.69 -8.19
N ARG A 56 -9.58 -12.67 -8.98
CA ARG A 56 -9.53 -13.05 -10.39
C ARG A 56 -8.21 -13.73 -10.64
N GLU A 57 -8.24 -14.89 -11.28
CA GLU A 57 -7.06 -15.71 -11.54
C GLU A 57 -5.98 -14.94 -12.31
N GLY A 58 -4.76 -15.00 -11.80
CA GLY A 58 -3.58 -14.27 -12.28
C GLY A 58 -3.52 -12.79 -11.88
N GLU A 59 -4.53 -12.21 -11.22
CA GLU A 59 -4.59 -10.77 -10.94
C GLU A 59 -4.35 -10.44 -9.46
N PRO A 60 -3.31 -9.65 -9.13
CA PRO A 60 -3.11 -9.19 -7.77
C PRO A 60 -4.29 -8.35 -7.27
N HIS A 61 -4.81 -8.70 -6.10
CA HIS A 61 -5.84 -7.91 -5.43
C HIS A 61 -5.20 -6.95 -4.43
N VAL A 62 -5.46 -5.65 -4.62
CA VAL A 62 -5.01 -4.58 -3.72
C VAL A 62 -6.19 -4.02 -2.95
N ILE A 63 -6.08 -4.07 -1.62
CA ILE A 63 -7.01 -3.43 -0.70
C ILE A 63 -6.41 -2.10 -0.27
N TRP A 64 -7.04 -1.00 -0.65
CA TRP A 64 -6.67 0.34 -0.20
C TRP A 64 -7.13 0.56 1.25
N ARG A 65 -6.25 1.13 2.09
CA ARG A 65 -6.58 1.47 3.48
C ARG A 65 -6.80 2.97 3.62
N ARG A 66 -5.75 3.77 3.45
CA ARG A 66 -5.79 5.24 3.54
C ARG A 66 -4.98 5.87 2.41
N VAL A 67 -5.42 7.02 1.91
CA VAL A 67 -4.74 7.80 0.86
C VAL A 67 -4.84 9.27 1.24
N GLY A 68 -3.70 9.98 1.23
CA GLY A 68 -3.63 11.37 1.69
C GLY A 68 -2.20 11.88 1.73
N GLY A 69 -1.93 12.83 2.62
CA GLY A 69 -0.59 13.31 2.99
C GLY A 69 0.00 12.53 4.16
N HIS A 70 0.87 13.17 4.95
CA HIS A 70 1.49 12.54 6.13
C HIS A 70 0.49 12.21 7.24
N GLU A 71 -0.66 12.86 7.29
CA GLU A 71 -1.70 12.67 8.29
C GLU A 71 -2.29 11.25 8.29
N ILE A 72 -2.14 10.49 7.21
CA ILE A 72 -2.73 9.15 7.13
C ILE A 72 -2.12 8.15 8.13
N PHE A 73 -0.95 8.47 8.67
CA PHE A 73 -0.26 7.67 9.68
C PHE A 73 -0.70 7.99 11.11
N ASP A 74 -1.48 9.04 11.31
CA ASP A 74 -2.06 9.36 12.60
C ASP A 74 -3.19 8.35 12.91
N PRO A 75 -3.13 7.58 14.02
CA PRO A 75 -4.21 6.69 14.41
C PRO A 75 -5.51 7.45 14.77
N GLY A 76 -5.44 8.77 14.97
CA GLY A 76 -6.50 9.57 15.54
C GLY A 76 -6.42 9.58 17.06
N PRO A 77 -7.32 10.33 17.73
CA PRO A 77 -7.39 10.34 19.19
C PRO A 77 -7.59 8.92 19.75
N ALA A 78 -6.91 8.63 20.86
CA ALA A 78 -6.95 7.37 21.60
C ALA A 78 -8.27 7.19 22.37
#